data_AF-A0A4Y7XEN7-F1
#
_entry.id   AF-A0A4Y7XEN7-F1
#
_cell.length_a   1.000
_cell.length_b   1.000
_cell.length_c   1.000
_cell.angle_alpha   90.00
_cell.angle_beta   90.00
_cell.angle_gamma   90.00
#
_symmetry.space_group_name_H-M   'P 1'
#
loop_
_entity.id
_entity.type
_entity.pdbx_description
1 polymer ?
#
loop_
_entity_poly.entity_id
_entity_poly.type
_entity_poly.pdbx_seq_one_letter_code
_entity_poly.pdbx_strand_id
1 'polypeptide(L)'
;MPAKILLSVSLLLSTISIPAFASPVNAASKNALPKEAQQFLNRYELCGHFAGEFNGDRSERDAELNREMEKLRCGSMDQEEKAFRKKYAHNKKVMAALIQLDAPY
;
A
#
# COMPACT_ATOMS: atom_id res chain seq x y z
N MET A 1 -34.69 50.41 -34.38
CA MET A 1 -33.40 49.67 -34.40
C MET A 1 -32.83 49.66 -32.98
N PRO A 2 -32.28 48.55 -32.44
CA PRO A 2 -32.92 47.26 -32.18
C PRO A 2 -33.04 46.93 -30.68
N ALA A 3 -34.00 46.05 -30.38
CA ALA A 3 -34.25 45.44 -29.08
C ALA A 3 -33.10 44.54 -28.62
N LYS A 4 -32.73 44.62 -27.33
CA LYS A 4 -31.79 43.67 -26.71
C LYS A 4 -32.58 42.55 -26.05
N ILE A 5 -32.66 41.43 -26.76
CA ILE A 5 -33.18 40.16 -26.26
C ILE A 5 -32.15 39.61 -25.28
N LEU A 6 -32.48 39.60 -23.98
CA LEU A 6 -31.73 38.86 -22.97
C LEU A 6 -32.13 37.39 -23.10
N LEU A 7 -31.28 36.60 -23.76
CA LEU A 7 -31.40 35.14 -23.78
C LEU A 7 -30.96 34.59 -22.42
N SER A 8 -31.91 34.10 -21.63
CA SER A 8 -31.66 33.34 -20.42
C SER A 8 -31.08 31.98 -20.78
N VAL A 9 -29.80 31.75 -20.54
CA VAL A 9 -29.16 30.44 -20.67
C VAL A 9 -29.52 29.63 -19.42
N SER A 10 -30.54 28.76 -19.52
CA SER A 10 -30.85 27.79 -18.47
C SER A 10 -29.80 26.68 -18.47
N LEU A 11 -28.93 26.70 -17.45
CA LEU A 11 -27.92 25.68 -17.22
C LEU A 11 -28.57 24.46 -16.56
N LEU A 12 -28.86 23.41 -17.34
CA LEU A 12 -29.31 22.12 -16.82
C LEU A 12 -28.10 21.38 -16.20
N LEU A 13 -27.95 21.42 -14.88
CA LEU A 13 -26.99 20.57 -14.16
C LEU A 13 -27.51 19.13 -14.13
N SER A 14 -27.11 18.31 -15.09
CA SER A 14 -27.30 16.86 -15.03
C SER A 14 -26.25 16.26 -14.09
N THR A 15 -26.65 15.92 -12.86
CA THR A 15 -25.79 15.19 -11.90
C THR A 15 -25.62 13.75 -12.38
N ILE A 16 -24.48 13.45 -13.00
CA ILE A 16 -24.09 12.08 -13.30
C ILE A 16 -23.66 11.43 -11.98
N SER A 17 -24.55 10.63 -11.39
CA SER A 17 -24.24 9.78 -10.24
C SER A 17 -23.36 8.63 -10.73
N ILE A 18 -22.06 8.69 -10.47
CA ILE A 18 -21.14 7.59 -10.71
C ILE A 18 -21.38 6.54 -9.61
N PRO A 19 -21.81 5.31 -9.93
CA PRO A 19 -21.91 4.25 -8.94
C PRO A 19 -20.49 3.88 -8.48
N ALA A 20 -20.22 4.06 -7.19
CA ALA A 20 -18.99 3.57 -6.58
C ALA A 20 -19.01 2.03 -6.59
N PHE A 21 -18.28 1.42 -7.52
CA PHE A 21 -17.96 0.00 -7.47
C PHE A 21 -16.96 -0.22 -6.33
N ALA A 22 -17.47 -0.40 -5.11
CA ALA A 22 -16.68 -0.94 -4.02
C ALA A 22 -16.46 -2.43 -4.29
N SER A 23 -15.35 -2.78 -4.93
CA SER A 23 -14.91 -4.17 -4.97
C SER A 23 -14.67 -4.63 -3.53
N PRO A 24 -15.23 -5.77 -3.09
CA PRO A 24 -14.90 -6.32 -1.79
C PRO A 24 -13.47 -6.83 -1.86
N VAL A 25 -12.51 -5.99 -1.52
CA VAL A 25 -11.17 -6.42 -1.15
C VAL A 25 -11.35 -7.19 0.15
N ASN A 26 -11.50 -8.51 0.03
CA ASN A 26 -11.42 -9.41 1.16
C ASN A 26 -9.97 -9.35 1.65
N ALA A 27 -9.65 -8.31 2.43
CA ALA A 27 -8.41 -8.23 3.17
C ALA A 27 -8.39 -9.44 4.09
N ALA A 28 -7.60 -10.45 3.74
CA ALA A 28 -7.38 -11.57 4.63
C ALA A 28 -6.81 -11.00 5.93
N SER A 29 -7.59 -11.05 7.01
CA SER A 29 -7.11 -10.61 8.33
C SER A 29 -5.78 -11.31 8.61
N LYS A 30 -4.71 -10.54 8.87
CA LYS A 30 -3.36 -11.06 9.15
C LYS A 30 -3.42 -12.15 10.24
N ASN A 31 -4.34 -12.01 11.20
CA ASN A 31 -4.57 -12.97 12.30
C ASN A 31 -5.03 -14.38 11.85
N ALA A 32 -5.51 -14.54 10.62
CA ALA A 32 -5.94 -15.81 10.06
C ALA A 32 -4.83 -16.53 9.24
N LEU A 33 -3.64 -15.96 9.13
CA LEU A 33 -2.51 -16.52 8.39
C LEU A 33 -1.65 -17.45 9.29
N PRO A 34 -0.82 -18.35 8.73
CA PRO A 34 0.17 -19.06 9.52
C PRO A 34 1.07 -18.08 10.31
N LYS A 35 1.40 -18.40 11.56
CA LYS A 35 2.17 -17.51 12.44
C LYS A 35 3.48 -17.01 11.82
N GLU A 36 4.21 -17.90 11.14
CA GLU A 36 5.44 -17.54 10.43
C GLU A 36 5.17 -16.53 9.30
N ALA A 37 4.05 -16.68 8.58
CA ALA A 37 3.66 -15.72 7.55
C ALA A 37 3.31 -14.35 8.14
N GLN A 38 2.63 -14.32 9.29
CA GLN A 38 2.35 -13.08 10.01
C GLN A 38 3.65 -12.37 10.42
N GLN A 39 4.60 -13.12 10.98
CA GLN A 39 5.88 -12.58 11.42
C GLN A 39 6.70 -12.00 10.26
N PHE A 40 6.76 -12.72 9.14
CA PHE A 40 7.42 -12.23 7.92
C PHE A 40 6.74 -10.96 7.40
N LEU A 41 5.42 -10.99 7.18
CA LEU A 41 4.68 -9.87 6.58
C LEU A 41 4.72 -8.61 7.46
N ASN A 42 4.65 -8.76 8.79
CA ASN A 42 4.78 -7.64 9.72
C ASN A 42 6.16 -6.99 9.62
N ARG A 43 7.23 -7.80 9.57
CA ARG A 43 8.59 -7.28 9.42
C ARG A 43 8.80 -6.66 8.04
N TYR A 44 8.26 -7.27 7.00
CA TYR A 44 8.32 -6.77 5.63
C TYR A 44 7.73 -5.35 5.54
N GLU A 45 6.52 -5.17 6.10
CA GLU A 45 5.85 -3.88 6.19
C GLU A 45 6.67 -2.84 6.97
N LEU A 46 7.21 -3.20 8.15
CA LEU A 46 8.04 -2.29 8.94
C LEU A 46 9.34 -1.88 8.22
N CYS A 47 9.98 -2.81 7.53
CA CYS A 47 11.17 -2.51 6.74
C CYS A 47 10.84 -1.57 5.58
N GLY A 48 9.73 -1.78 4.88
CA GLY A 48 9.26 -0.89 3.82
C GLY A 48 8.90 0.50 4.35
N HIS A 49 8.25 0.57 5.51
CA HIS A 49 7.92 1.83 6.18
C HIS A 49 9.17 2.65 6.51
N PHE A 50 10.16 2.06 7.19
CA PHE A 50 11.40 2.78 7.53
C PHE A 50 12.26 3.13 6.32
N ALA A 51 12.28 2.29 5.28
CA ALA A 51 12.97 2.62 4.04
C ALA A 51 12.37 3.87 3.36
N GLY A 52 11.04 4.05 3.44
CA GLY A 52 10.35 5.24 2.93
C GLY A 52 10.59 6.51 3.74
N GLU A 53 11.11 6.40 4.97
CA GLU A 53 11.46 7.55 5.82
C GLU A 53 12.92 7.99 5.68
N PHE A 54 13.76 7.23 4.98
CA PHE A 54 15.19 7.48 4.88
C PHE A 54 15.49 8.64 3.94
N ASN A 55 16.10 9.72 4.45
CA ASN A 55 16.37 10.94 3.67
C ASN A 55 17.71 10.90 2.94
N GLY A 56 18.65 10.04 3.39
CA GLY A 56 19.99 9.93 2.81
C GLY A 56 20.88 11.15 3.08
N ASP A 57 20.51 11.99 4.03
CA ASP A 57 21.19 13.25 4.37
C ASP A 57 22.22 13.08 5.51
N ARG A 58 22.34 11.87 6.07
CA ARG A 58 23.19 11.54 7.23
C ARG A 58 22.77 12.29 8.50
N SER A 59 21.49 12.65 8.61
CA SER A 59 20.90 13.20 9.83
C SER A 59 20.93 12.21 10.99
N GLU A 60 20.68 12.71 12.20
CA GLU A 60 20.44 11.87 13.37
C GLU A 60 19.26 10.92 13.15
N ARG A 61 18.26 11.35 12.36
CA ARG A 61 17.12 10.53 11.98
C ARG A 61 17.54 9.36 11.11
N ASP A 62 18.34 9.57 10.08
CA ASP A 62 18.90 8.48 9.27
C ASP A 62 19.72 7.50 10.13
N ALA A 63 20.49 8.00 11.09
CA ALA A 63 21.23 7.15 12.02
C ALA A 63 20.31 6.32 12.94
N GLU A 64 19.18 6.88 13.38
CA GLU A 64 18.15 6.16 14.13
C GLU A 64 17.47 5.08 13.29
N LEU A 65 17.03 5.43 12.08
CA LEU A 65 16.39 4.51 11.15
C LEU A 65 17.31 3.33 10.82
N ASN A 66 18.60 3.58 10.57
CA ASN A 66 19.58 2.51 10.36
C ASN A 66 19.63 1.51 11.53
N ARG A 67 19.63 1.99 12.79
CA ARG A 67 19.64 1.12 13.97
C ARG A 67 18.37 0.28 14.07
N GLU A 68 17.20 0.87 13.79
CA GLU A 68 15.94 0.13 13.80
C GLU A 68 15.86 -0.91 12.68
N MET A 69 16.28 -0.54 11.46
CA MET A 69 16.35 -1.46 10.33
C MET A 69 17.34 -2.61 10.56
N GLU A 70 18.46 -2.36 11.25
CA GLU A 70 19.41 -3.40 11.64
C GLU A 70 18.83 -4.37 12.67
N LYS A 71 18.15 -3.87 13.72
CA LYS A 71 17.43 -4.71 14.70
C LYS A 71 16.37 -5.58 14.04
N LEU A 72 15.66 -5.02 13.05
CA LEU A 72 14.67 -5.74 12.26
C LEU A 72 15.30 -6.66 11.20
N ARG A 73 16.62 -6.60 10.97
CA ARG A 73 17.32 -7.36 9.93
C ARG A 73 16.77 -7.09 8.52
N CYS A 74 16.45 -5.83 8.22
CA CYS A 74 15.89 -5.45 6.92
C CYS A 74 16.83 -5.73 5.72
N GLY A 75 18.15 -5.82 5.97
CA GLY A 75 19.14 -6.10 4.92
C GLY A 75 19.03 -7.47 4.23
N SER A 76 18.26 -8.42 4.78
CA SER A 76 18.01 -9.73 4.15
C SER A 76 16.62 -9.85 3.51
N MET A 77 15.82 -8.78 3.46
CA MET A 77 14.42 -8.87 2.99
C MET A 77 14.28 -9.38 1.57
N ASP A 78 15.09 -8.94 0.61
CA ASP A 78 14.96 -9.39 -0.79
C ASP A 78 15.10 -10.91 -0.94
N GLN A 79 16.09 -11.48 -0.25
CA GLN A 79 16.32 -12.93 -0.27
C GLN A 79 15.20 -13.68 0.46
N GLU A 80 14.77 -13.17 1.61
CA GLU A 80 13.71 -13.77 2.42
C GLU A 80 12.35 -13.69 1.69
N GLU A 81 12.04 -12.60 1.00
CA GLU A 81 10.83 -12.43 0.21
C GLU A 81 10.79 -13.44 -0.94
N LYS A 82 11.90 -13.64 -1.66
CA LYS A 82 11.99 -14.66 -2.71
C LYS A 82 11.72 -16.07 -2.15
N ALA A 83 12.29 -16.39 -0.99
CA ALA A 83 12.04 -17.67 -0.32
C ALA A 83 10.58 -17.78 0.15
N PHE A 84 10.02 -16.70 0.67
CA PHE A 84 8.63 -16.61 1.11
C PHE A 84 7.64 -16.86 -0.03
N ARG A 85 7.82 -16.17 -1.17
CA ARG A 85 7.01 -16.36 -2.38
C ARG A 85 7.05 -17.81 -2.87
N LYS A 86 8.23 -18.45 -2.84
CA LYS A 86 8.37 -19.87 -3.19
C LYS A 86 7.62 -20.78 -2.21
N LYS A 87 7.76 -20.55 -0.90
CA LYS A 87 7.13 -21.35 0.16
C LYS A 87 5.60 -21.26 0.12
N TYR A 88 5.05 -20.08 -0.13
CA TYR A 88 3.61 -19.82 -0.09
C TYR A 88 2.96 -19.69 -1.48
N ALA A 89 3.64 -20.10 -2.56
CA ALA A 89 3.19 -19.93 -3.94
C ALA A 89 1.74 -20.38 -4.21
N HIS A 90 1.30 -21.45 -3.54
CA HIS A 90 -0.06 -22.00 -3.71
C HIS A 90 -1.05 -21.54 -2.62
N ASN A 91 -0.61 -20.75 -1.64
CA ASN A 91 -1.46 -20.19 -0.60
C ASN A 91 -1.97 -18.81 -1.02
N LYS A 92 -3.14 -18.78 -1.67
CA LYS A 92 -3.77 -17.55 -2.19
C LYS A 92 -3.93 -16.46 -1.13
N LYS A 93 -4.27 -16.80 0.12
CA LYS A 93 -4.49 -15.83 1.19
C LYS A 93 -3.18 -15.17 1.62
N VAL A 94 -2.11 -15.95 1.79
CA VAL A 94 -0.79 -15.43 2.16
C VAL A 94 -0.21 -14.57 1.03
N MET A 95 -0.31 -15.04 -0.23
CA MET A 95 0.20 -14.28 -1.38
C MET A 95 -0.58 -12.99 -1.61
N ALA A 96 -1.90 -12.98 -1.41
CA ALA A 96 -2.70 -11.76 -1.48
C ALA A 96 -2.26 -10.73 -0.42
N ALA A 97 -1.91 -11.19 0.79
CA ALA A 97 -1.41 -10.31 1.84
C ALA A 97 -0.05 -9.69 1.49
N LEU A 98 0.86 -10.45 0.85
CA LEU A 98 2.12 -9.91 0.35
C LEU A 98 1.89 -8.90 -0.78
N ILE A 99 1.08 -9.25 -1.78
CA ILE A 99 0.78 -8.37 -2.93
C ILE A 99 0.18 -7.03 -2.47
N GLN A 100 -0.65 -7.04 -1.42
CA GLN A 100 -1.22 -5.83 -0.85
C GLN A 100 -0.16 -4.91 -0.22
N LEU A 101 0.91 -5.47 0.34
CA LEU A 101 2.03 -4.70 0.91
C LEU A 101 2.98 -4.18 -0.18
N ASP A 102 3.11 -4.89 -1.31
CA ASP A 102 3.98 -4.51 -2.43
C ASP A 102 3.36 -3.44 -3.35
N ALA A 103 2.06 -3.16 -3.18
CA ALA A 103 1.34 -2.26 -4.07
C ALA A 103 1.92 -0.84 -3.95
N PRO A 104 2.37 -0.21 -5.06
CA PRO A 104 2.74 1.20 -5.04
C PRO A 104 1.49 2.04 -4.75
N TYR A 105 1.59 2.96 -3.77
CA TYR A 105 0.53 3.93 -3.45
C TYR A 105 0.35 4.96 -4.56
#